data_AF-A0A3D5BEK0-F1
#
_entry.id   AF-A0A3D5BEK0-F1
#
_cell.length_a   1.000
_cell.length_b   1.000
_cell.length_c   1.000
_cell.angle_alpha   90.00
_cell.angle_beta   90.00
_cell.angle_gamma   90.00
#
_symmetry.space_group_name_H-M   'P 1'
#
loop_
_entity.id
_entity.type
_entity.pdbx_description
1 polymer ?
#
loop_
_entity_poly.entity_id
_entity_poly.type
_entity_poly.pdbx_seq_one_letter_code
_entity_poly.pdbx_strand_id
1 'polypeptide(L)'
;MFSSSAAFSPADWQDGIDIVLLTHSTEYQKSTNTGVLVQQSLLPGRVRVRRVPWSRVEPDALLIKSLSEQCSFLLYPEPEALILDVDHWQLHWQQQATPESTQLLQQQPVGTQRRCIQLILLDATWQLARKMYNQSPYLQQIPSIRLQSARPSQYLLRRNQTSDGWCTAETVVLLLTAFGFVAEATLLQQSFECFNQRS
;
A
#
# COMPACT_ATOMS: atom_id res chain seq x y z
N MET A 1 -13.33 -28.23 4.83
CA MET A 1 -12.01 -27.65 5.15
C MET A 1 -11.42 -27.11 3.85
N PHE A 2 -11.73 -25.85 3.51
CA PHE A 2 -11.06 -25.19 2.40
C PHE A 2 -9.73 -24.65 2.96
N SER A 3 -8.62 -25.29 2.61
CA SER A 3 -7.30 -24.75 2.89
C SER A 3 -7.19 -23.38 2.24
N SER A 4 -7.10 -22.36 3.08
CA SER A 4 -6.82 -20.96 2.78
C SER A 4 -5.40 -20.79 2.22
N SER A 5 -5.12 -21.35 1.04
CA SER A 5 -3.88 -21.05 0.31
C SER A 5 -4.14 -19.85 -0.60
N ALA A 6 -4.30 -18.65 0.00
CA ALA A 6 -4.08 -17.43 -0.76
C ALA A 6 -2.59 -17.43 -1.17
N ALA A 7 -2.35 -17.41 -2.48
CA ALA A 7 -1.11 -17.78 -3.16
C ALA A 7 0.07 -16.78 -3.02
N PHE A 8 0.26 -16.19 -1.84
CA PHE A 8 1.30 -15.20 -1.59
C PHE A 8 1.95 -15.43 -0.22
N SER A 9 3.18 -15.94 -0.27
CA SER A 9 4.10 -16.14 0.84
C SER A 9 5.08 -14.95 0.93
N PRO A 10 5.86 -14.77 2.01
CA PRO A 10 6.88 -13.72 2.04
C PRO A 10 7.91 -13.86 0.91
N ALA A 11 8.13 -15.08 0.42
CA ALA A 11 9.07 -15.35 -0.66
C ALA A 11 8.64 -14.68 -1.99
N ASP A 12 7.33 -14.55 -2.24
CA ASP A 12 6.80 -13.90 -3.44
C ASP A 12 7.16 -12.40 -3.53
N TRP A 13 7.54 -11.79 -2.40
CA TRP A 13 7.87 -10.36 -2.29
C TRP A 13 9.38 -10.10 -2.38
N GLN A 14 10.21 -11.15 -2.43
CA GLN A 14 11.66 -11.02 -2.40
C GLN A 14 12.25 -10.53 -3.73
N ASP A 15 11.60 -10.75 -4.87
CA ASP A 15 12.13 -10.27 -6.17
C ASP A 15 12.07 -8.74 -6.30
N GLY A 16 11.32 -8.07 -5.42
CA GLY A 16 11.21 -6.63 -5.33
C GLY A 16 9.77 -6.16 -5.20
N ILE A 17 9.62 -4.91 -4.79
CA ILE A 17 8.32 -4.26 -4.56
C ILE A 17 8.27 -2.94 -5.31
N ASP A 18 7.21 -2.75 -6.09
CA ASP A 18 6.83 -1.47 -6.69
C ASP A 18 5.78 -0.80 -5.80
N ILE A 19 6.11 0.35 -5.22
CA ILE A 19 5.19 1.16 -4.43
C ILE A 19 4.69 2.31 -5.30
N VAL A 20 3.38 2.38 -5.50
CA VAL A 20 2.71 3.48 -6.17
C VAL A 20 1.95 4.30 -5.14
N LEU A 21 2.42 5.52 -4.89
CA LEU A 21 1.71 6.51 -4.11
C LEU A 21 0.79 7.27 -5.06
N LEU A 22 -0.48 6.87 -5.10
CA LEU A 22 -1.51 7.57 -5.87
C LEU A 22 -2.01 8.74 -5.04
N THR A 23 -1.54 9.94 -5.36
CA THR A 23 -1.66 11.12 -4.50
C THR A 23 -2.77 12.04 -4.97
N HIS A 24 -3.66 12.46 -4.06
CA HIS A 24 -4.66 13.48 -4.36
C HIS A 24 -4.01 14.85 -4.61
N SER A 25 -4.49 15.63 -5.58
CA SER A 25 -3.88 16.91 -5.98
C SER A 25 -3.70 17.90 -4.81
N THR A 26 -4.66 17.97 -3.89
CA THR A 26 -4.61 18.84 -2.70
C THR A 26 -3.55 18.43 -1.68
N GLU A 27 -3.03 17.21 -1.77
CA GLU A 27 -2.00 16.65 -0.87
C GLU A 27 -0.61 16.71 -1.51
N TYR A 28 -0.55 16.90 -2.84
CA TYR A 28 0.69 16.79 -3.60
C TYR A 28 1.78 17.75 -3.15
N GLN A 29 1.41 18.98 -2.78
CA GLN A 29 2.33 20.06 -2.39
C GLN A 29 2.39 20.32 -0.87
N LYS A 30 1.66 19.55 -0.05
CA LYS A 30 1.65 19.79 1.39
C LYS A 30 2.96 19.34 2.02
N SER A 31 3.56 20.21 2.83
CA SER A 31 4.74 19.87 3.65
C SER A 31 4.44 18.77 4.67
N THR A 32 3.19 18.59 5.06
CA THR A 32 2.71 17.54 5.98
C THR A 32 2.42 16.20 5.30
N ASN A 33 2.55 16.11 3.97
CA ASN A 33 2.38 14.85 3.26
C ASN A 33 3.64 13.99 3.40
N THR A 34 3.53 12.89 4.15
CA THR A 34 4.67 12.00 4.42
C THR A 34 4.99 11.07 3.24
N GLY A 35 4.18 11.05 2.18
CA GLY A 35 4.47 10.34 0.94
C GLY A 35 5.71 10.87 0.21
N VAL A 36 6.03 12.16 0.38
CA VAL A 36 7.28 12.74 -0.15
C VAL A 36 8.51 12.10 0.50
N LEU A 37 8.45 11.80 1.80
CA LEU A 37 9.55 11.14 2.52
C LEU A 37 9.80 9.74 1.97
N VAL A 38 8.74 8.99 1.65
CA VAL A 38 8.85 7.65 1.06
C VAL A 38 9.62 7.71 -0.27
N GLN A 39 9.25 8.64 -1.15
CA GLN A 39 9.92 8.80 -2.44
C GLN A 39 11.39 9.25 -2.30
N GLN A 40 11.70 10.07 -1.29
CA GLN A 40 13.05 10.61 -1.09
C GLN A 40 14.00 9.67 -0.36
N SER A 41 13.48 8.84 0.56
CA SER A 41 14.30 7.99 1.44
C SER A 41 14.72 6.69 0.78
N LEU A 42 13.95 6.24 -0.21
CA LEU A 42 14.12 4.92 -0.83
C LEU A 42 14.82 5.06 -2.17
N LEU A 43 16.08 4.59 -2.23
CA LEU A 43 16.86 4.58 -3.46
C LEU A 43 16.35 3.50 -4.42
N PRO A 44 16.44 3.72 -5.76
CA PRO A 44 16.07 2.71 -6.73
C PRO A 44 16.86 1.41 -6.52
N GLY A 45 16.13 0.30 -6.41
CA GLY A 45 16.70 -1.03 -6.22
C GLY A 45 15.61 -2.09 -6.24
N ARG A 46 15.61 -2.97 -5.23
CA ARG A 46 14.52 -3.94 -5.06
C ARG A 46 13.22 -3.27 -4.60
N VAL A 47 13.31 -2.14 -3.92
CA VAL A 47 12.15 -1.28 -3.62
C VAL A 47 12.17 -0.11 -4.59
N ARG A 48 11.08 0.07 -5.33
CA ARG A 48 10.90 1.17 -6.29
C ARG A 48 9.67 1.96 -5.88
N VAL A 49 9.77 3.29 -5.89
CA VAL A 49 8.67 4.17 -5.49
C VAL A 49 8.32 5.12 -6.62
N ARG A 50 7.04 5.22 -6.94
CA ARG A 50 6.49 6.23 -7.85
C ARG A 50 5.39 7.00 -7.14
N ARG A 51 5.46 8.32 -7.22
CA ARG A 51 4.37 9.20 -6.79
C ARG A 51 3.61 9.69 -8.00
N VAL A 52 2.35 9.29 -8.10
CA VAL A 52 1.51 9.48 -9.29
C VAL A 52 0.35 10.39 -8.90
N PRO A 53 0.09 11.49 -9.63
CA PRO A 53 -1.07 12.32 -9.37
C PRO A 53 -2.35 11.56 -9.69
N TRP A 54 -3.32 11.61 -8.77
CA TRP A 54 -4.65 11.07 -9.03
C TRP A 54 -5.46 12.01 -9.91
N SER A 55 -6.08 11.45 -10.93
CA SER A 55 -7.08 12.10 -11.75
C SER A 55 -8.28 11.17 -11.90
N ARG A 56 -9.47 11.74 -11.64
CA ARG A 56 -10.74 11.03 -11.83
C ARG A 56 -11.03 10.75 -13.30
N VAL A 57 -10.71 11.71 -14.17
CA VAL A 57 -11.13 11.71 -15.58
C VAL A 57 -10.08 11.10 -16.51
N GLU A 58 -8.81 11.17 -16.11
CA GLU A 58 -7.68 10.73 -16.92
C GLU A 58 -6.66 10.04 -16.02
N PRO A 59 -6.89 8.75 -15.67
CA PRO A 59 -5.94 7.99 -14.87
C PRO A 59 -4.56 7.89 -15.54
N ASP A 60 -3.51 7.83 -14.74
CA ASP A 60 -2.14 7.70 -15.23
C ASP A 60 -1.95 6.45 -16.10
N ALA A 61 -1.52 6.65 -17.35
CA ALA A 61 -1.43 5.57 -18.33
C ALA A 61 -0.41 4.48 -17.92
N LEU A 62 0.67 4.85 -17.22
CA LEU A 62 1.67 3.89 -16.74
C LEU A 62 1.13 3.04 -15.59
N LEU A 63 0.35 3.64 -14.69
CA LEU A 63 -0.37 2.90 -13.65
C LEU A 63 -1.32 1.90 -14.28
N ILE A 64 -2.22 2.34 -15.17
CA ILE A 64 -3.20 1.44 -15.82
C ILE A 64 -2.49 0.30 -16.55
N LYS A 65 -1.43 0.59 -17.31
CA LYS A 65 -0.62 -0.44 -17.96
C LYS A 65 0.00 -1.42 -16.97
N SER A 66 0.50 -0.93 -15.83
CA SER A 66 1.14 -1.80 -14.84
C SER A 66 0.15 -2.75 -14.14
N LEU A 67 -1.14 -2.39 -14.03
CA LEU A 67 -2.16 -3.25 -13.41
C LEU A 67 -2.39 -4.55 -14.18
N SER A 68 -2.12 -4.58 -15.49
CA SER A 68 -2.23 -5.81 -16.29
C SER A 68 -0.92 -6.58 -16.41
N GLU A 69 0.21 -5.96 -16.06
CA GLU A 69 1.55 -6.54 -16.19
C GLU A 69 2.13 -7.04 -14.86
N GLN A 70 1.57 -6.60 -13.73
CA GLN A 70 2.07 -6.89 -12.38
C GLN A 70 0.97 -7.47 -11.50
N CYS A 71 1.36 -8.25 -10.50
CA CYS A 71 0.46 -8.59 -9.42
C CYS A 71 0.32 -7.34 -8.55
N SER A 72 -0.87 -6.76 -8.48
CA SER A 72 -1.12 -5.48 -7.83
C SER A 72 -2.11 -5.63 -6.68
N PHE A 73 -1.80 -4.98 -5.57
CA PHE A 73 -2.69 -4.87 -4.42
C PHE A 73 -2.94 -3.41 -4.07
N LEU A 74 -4.18 -3.10 -3.72
CA LEU A 74 -4.58 -1.80 -3.21
C LEU A 74 -4.52 -1.80 -1.68
N LEU A 75 -3.74 -0.92 -1.07
CA LEU A 75 -3.81 -0.71 0.38
C LEU A 75 -4.99 0.21 0.71
N TYR A 76 -6.13 -0.40 1.01
CA TYR A 76 -7.34 0.30 1.36
C TYR A 76 -8.27 -0.60 2.19
N PRO A 77 -8.76 -0.13 3.36
CA PRO A 77 -9.56 -0.94 4.28
C PRO A 77 -11.04 -0.96 3.88
N GLU A 78 -11.35 -1.47 2.69
CA GLU A 78 -12.73 -1.76 2.34
C GLU A 78 -13.26 -3.01 3.09
N PRO A 79 -14.59 -3.22 3.18
CA PRO A 79 -15.17 -4.31 3.95
C PRO A 79 -14.69 -5.71 3.55
N GLU A 80 -14.37 -5.89 2.26
CA GLU A 80 -13.93 -7.16 1.70
C GLU A 80 -12.41 -7.26 1.54
N ALA A 81 -11.64 -6.34 2.13
CA ALA A 81 -10.19 -6.38 2.02
C ALA A 81 -9.61 -7.60 2.75
N LEU A 82 -8.55 -8.18 2.17
CA LEU A 82 -7.67 -9.12 2.88
C LEU A 82 -7.01 -8.40 4.05
N ILE A 83 -6.97 -9.04 5.21
CA ILE A 83 -6.21 -8.54 6.34
C ILE A 83 -4.79 -9.10 6.24
N LEU A 84 -3.81 -8.20 6.19
CA LEU A 84 -2.40 -8.52 6.38
C LEU A 84 -1.99 -8.13 7.80
N ASP A 85 -1.85 -9.12 8.68
CA ASP A 85 -1.19 -8.95 9.97
C ASP A 85 0.32 -8.88 9.73
N VAL A 86 0.88 -7.67 9.81
CA VAL A 86 2.29 -7.41 9.53
C VAL A 86 3.21 -7.81 10.68
N ASP A 87 2.68 -7.98 11.90
CA ASP A 87 3.48 -8.39 13.06
C ASP A 87 3.69 -9.91 13.08
N HIS A 88 2.72 -10.69 12.58
CA HIS A 88 2.78 -12.15 12.55
C HIS A 88 2.93 -12.75 11.14
N TRP A 89 2.94 -11.90 10.11
CA TRP A 89 2.93 -12.31 8.71
C TRP A 89 1.78 -13.30 8.41
N GLN A 90 0.54 -12.83 8.50
CA GLN A 90 -0.64 -13.64 8.22
C GLN A 90 -1.61 -12.92 7.29
N LEU A 91 -1.97 -13.58 6.18
CA LEU A 91 -3.04 -13.13 5.30
C LEU A 91 -4.32 -13.93 5.59
N HIS A 92 -5.40 -13.23 5.90
CA HIS A 92 -6.69 -13.85 6.17
C HIS A 92 -7.84 -12.91 5.80
N TRP A 93 -9.03 -13.48 5.61
CA TRP A 93 -10.26 -12.72 5.46
C TRP A 93 -10.85 -12.39 6.82
N GLN A 94 -11.45 -11.21 6.97
CA GLN A 94 -12.08 -10.81 8.23
C GLN A 94 -13.23 -11.75 8.64
N GLN A 95 -14.03 -12.19 7.67
CA GLN A 95 -15.11 -13.16 7.87
C GLN A 95 -14.98 -14.28 6.84
N GLN A 96 -15.38 -13.99 5.60
CA GLN A 96 -15.29 -14.93 4.49
C GLN A 96 -15.06 -14.17 3.18
N ALA A 97 -14.25 -14.77 2.30
CA ALA A 97 -14.05 -14.24 0.96
C ALA A 97 -15.39 -14.24 0.20
N THR A 98 -15.66 -13.16 -0.50
CA THR A 98 -16.73 -13.13 -1.52
C THR A 98 -16.24 -13.80 -2.80
N PRO A 99 -17.15 -14.27 -3.68
CA PRO A 99 -16.77 -14.76 -5.00
C PRO A 99 -15.97 -13.71 -5.78
N GLU A 100 -16.36 -12.44 -5.68
CA GLU A 100 -15.73 -11.31 -6.37
C GLU A 100 -14.30 -11.10 -5.89
N SER A 101 -14.07 -10.95 -4.59
CA SER A 101 -12.73 -10.78 -4.01
C SER A 101 -11.82 -11.98 -4.29
N THR A 102 -12.35 -13.20 -4.25
CA THR A 102 -11.62 -14.42 -4.61
C THR A 102 -11.23 -14.42 -6.08
N GLN A 103 -12.14 -14.01 -6.96
CA GLN A 103 -11.90 -13.92 -8.39
C GLN A 103 -10.83 -12.88 -8.72
N LEU A 104 -10.86 -11.71 -8.08
CA LEU A 104 -9.83 -10.66 -8.26
C LEU A 104 -8.42 -11.15 -7.91
N LEU A 105 -8.29 -11.98 -6.86
CA LEU A 105 -7.01 -12.60 -6.50
C LEU A 105 -6.56 -13.66 -7.49
N GLN A 106 -7.48 -14.50 -7.98
CA GLN A 106 -7.17 -15.56 -8.94
C GLN A 106 -6.78 -15.01 -10.33
N GLN A 107 -7.26 -13.82 -10.67
CA GLN A 107 -6.94 -13.13 -11.92
C GLN A 107 -5.57 -12.42 -11.88
N GLN A 108 -4.93 -12.32 -10.71
CA GLN A 108 -3.60 -11.73 -10.63
C GLN A 108 -2.59 -12.53 -11.45
N PRO A 109 -1.66 -11.88 -12.18
CA PRO A 109 -0.59 -12.58 -12.88
C PRO A 109 0.16 -13.54 -11.94
N VAL A 110 0.43 -14.79 -12.37
CA VAL A 110 1.14 -15.83 -11.60
C VAL A 110 2.38 -16.33 -12.35
N GLY A 111 3.42 -16.73 -11.62
CA GLY A 111 4.61 -17.41 -12.16
C GLY A 111 5.73 -16.47 -12.62
N THR A 112 6.62 -16.97 -13.48
CA THR A 112 7.85 -16.29 -13.95
C THR A 112 7.61 -15.04 -14.81
N GLN A 113 6.35 -14.72 -15.12
CA GLN A 113 5.97 -13.47 -15.80
C GLN A 113 5.83 -12.29 -14.82
N ARG A 114 5.91 -12.52 -13.51
CA ARG A 114 5.88 -11.46 -12.49
C ARG A 114 7.19 -10.68 -12.52
N ARG A 115 7.12 -9.38 -12.85
CA ARG A 115 8.28 -8.47 -12.73
C ARG A 115 8.61 -8.12 -11.27
N CYS A 116 7.58 -7.93 -10.45
CA CYS A 116 7.62 -7.62 -9.01
C CYS A 116 6.16 -7.47 -8.53
N ILE A 117 5.94 -7.51 -7.22
CA ILE A 117 4.61 -7.19 -6.68
C ILE A 117 4.46 -5.67 -6.55
N GLN A 118 3.27 -5.17 -6.89
CA GLN A 118 2.93 -3.77 -6.81
C GLN A 118 1.98 -3.49 -5.65
N LEU A 119 2.28 -2.46 -4.87
CA LEU A 119 1.46 -1.94 -3.79
C LEU A 119 1.01 -0.53 -4.14
N ILE A 120 -0.29 -0.34 -4.25
CA ILE A 120 -0.90 0.96 -4.54
C ILE A 120 -1.43 1.54 -3.24
N LEU A 121 -0.90 2.68 -2.84
CA LEU A 121 -1.31 3.40 -1.63
C LEU A 121 -2.04 4.66 -2.06
N LEU A 122 -3.21 4.91 -1.47
CA LEU A 122 -3.92 6.17 -1.63
C LEU A 122 -3.29 7.21 -0.70
N ASP A 123 -2.40 8.03 -1.26
CA ASP A 123 -1.68 9.08 -0.54
C ASP A 123 -2.56 10.33 -0.40
N ALA A 124 -3.48 10.28 0.56
CA ALA A 124 -4.35 11.38 0.91
C ALA A 124 -4.90 11.27 2.34
N THR A 125 -5.65 12.28 2.80
CA THR A 125 -6.46 12.13 4.01
C THR A 125 -7.51 11.03 3.81
N TRP A 126 -8.00 10.41 4.89
CA TRP A 126 -9.02 9.35 4.81
C TRP A 126 -10.26 9.72 4.00
N GLN A 127 -10.75 10.95 4.15
CA GLN A 127 -11.90 11.45 3.38
C GLN A 127 -11.59 11.53 1.88
N LEU A 128 -10.39 11.98 1.53
CA LEU A 128 -9.94 12.09 0.14
C LEU A 128 -9.59 10.72 -0.45
N ALA A 129 -8.96 9.82 0.30
CA ALA A 129 -8.68 8.45 -0.11
C ALA A 129 -10.00 7.71 -0.41
N ARG A 130 -11.01 7.83 0.46
CA ARG A 130 -12.35 7.30 0.20
C ARG A 130 -12.96 7.87 -1.08
N LYS A 131 -12.82 9.18 -1.29
CA LYS A 131 -13.27 9.83 -2.55
C LYS A 131 -12.54 9.25 -3.75
N MET A 132 -11.23 9.09 -3.69
CA MET A 132 -10.41 8.53 -4.77
C MET A 132 -10.87 7.10 -5.10
N TYR A 133 -11.02 6.24 -4.10
CA TYR A 133 -11.52 4.87 -4.26
C TYR A 133 -12.91 4.84 -4.92
N ASN A 134 -13.87 5.58 -4.36
CA ASN A 134 -15.25 5.61 -4.87
C ASN A 134 -15.36 6.17 -6.29
N GLN A 135 -14.43 7.04 -6.70
CA GLN A 135 -14.45 7.71 -8.00
C GLN A 135 -13.52 7.07 -9.03
N SER A 136 -12.91 5.93 -8.70
CA SER A 136 -11.95 5.24 -9.55
C SER A 136 -12.35 3.78 -9.73
N PRO A 137 -13.23 3.46 -10.71
CA PRO A 137 -13.68 2.08 -10.96
C PRO A 137 -12.52 1.09 -11.17
N TYR A 138 -11.40 1.55 -11.74
CA TYR A 138 -10.21 0.72 -11.93
C TYR A 138 -9.56 0.27 -10.61
N LEU A 139 -9.71 1.02 -9.51
CA LEU A 139 -9.19 0.63 -8.19
C LEU A 139 -10.01 -0.49 -7.55
N GLN A 140 -11.30 -0.56 -7.87
CA GLN A 140 -12.24 -1.58 -7.35
C GLN A 140 -12.04 -2.95 -8.04
N GLN A 141 -11.22 -2.99 -9.10
CA GLN A 141 -10.85 -4.20 -9.83
C GLN A 141 -9.50 -4.77 -9.34
N ILE A 142 -8.99 -4.27 -8.23
CA ILE A 142 -7.71 -4.67 -7.65
C ILE A 142 -8.01 -5.31 -6.30
N PRO A 143 -7.41 -6.46 -5.96
CA PRO A 143 -7.55 -7.02 -4.63
C PRO A 143 -7.03 -6.04 -3.58
N SER A 144 -7.89 -5.73 -2.60
CA SER A 144 -7.58 -4.80 -1.53
C SER A 144 -6.94 -5.50 -0.33
N ILE A 145 -5.98 -4.85 0.31
CA ILE A 145 -5.37 -5.25 1.59
C ILE A 145 -5.62 -4.15 2.63
N ARG A 146 -6.07 -4.59 3.80
CA ARG A 146 -6.06 -3.82 5.05
C ARG A 146 -4.88 -4.27 5.90
N LEU A 147 -4.10 -3.32 6.40
CA LEU A 147 -3.04 -3.62 7.35
C LEU A 147 -3.60 -3.76 8.76
N GLN A 148 -3.03 -4.71 9.49
CA GLN A 148 -3.23 -4.89 10.92
C GLN A 148 -1.87 -4.95 11.61
N SER A 149 -1.69 -4.13 12.64
CA SER A 149 -0.53 -4.16 13.52
C SER A 149 -0.94 -3.70 14.92
N ALA A 150 -0.27 -4.23 15.94
CA ALA A 150 -0.39 -3.75 17.31
C ALA A 150 0.40 -2.45 17.56
N ARG A 151 1.25 -2.02 16.61
CA ARG A 151 2.10 -0.84 16.75
C ARG A 151 1.28 0.44 16.53
N PRO A 152 1.15 1.34 17.52
CA PRO A 152 0.39 2.58 17.34
C PRO A 152 1.09 3.52 16.35
N SER A 153 0.33 4.44 15.75
CA SER A 153 0.91 5.51 14.94
C SER A 153 1.72 6.48 15.81
N GLN A 154 2.91 6.84 15.34
CA GLN A 154 3.81 7.84 15.89
C GLN A 154 3.67 9.21 15.20
N TYR A 155 2.72 9.36 14.26
CA TYR A 155 2.59 10.59 13.47
C TYR A 155 1.97 11.77 14.24
N LEU A 156 2.83 12.64 14.77
CA LEU A 156 2.45 13.70 15.72
C LEU A 156 1.57 14.81 15.14
N LEU A 157 1.59 15.05 13.82
CA LEU A 157 0.90 16.19 13.21
C LEU A 157 -0.62 15.99 13.05
N ARG A 158 -1.13 14.79 13.29
CA ARG A 158 -2.56 14.47 13.14
C ARG A 158 -3.27 14.48 14.49
N ARG A 159 -4.19 15.44 14.66
CA ARG A 159 -4.93 15.66 15.93
C ARG A 159 -5.96 14.56 16.28
N ASN A 160 -6.47 13.81 15.28
CA ASN A 160 -7.44 12.72 15.46
C ASN A 160 -6.85 11.41 14.90
N GLN A 161 -6.01 10.75 15.71
CA GLN A 161 -5.50 9.41 15.38
C GLN A 161 -6.56 8.36 15.73
N THR A 162 -6.88 7.51 14.76
CA THR A 162 -7.57 6.24 14.99
C THR A 162 -6.49 5.16 15.13
N SER A 163 -6.76 4.08 15.88
CA SER A 163 -5.82 2.95 16.05
C SER A 163 -5.31 2.39 14.72
N ASP A 164 -6.13 2.45 13.67
CA ASP A 164 -5.86 1.86 12.36
C ASP A 164 -5.37 2.91 11.33
N GLY A 165 -4.82 4.03 11.83
CA GLY A 165 -4.72 5.28 11.09
C GLY A 165 -3.31 5.75 10.75
N TRP A 166 -2.36 4.85 10.45
CA TRP A 166 -0.98 5.19 10.07
C TRP A 166 -0.91 6.14 8.86
N CYS A 167 0.08 7.04 8.85
CA CYS A 167 0.34 7.88 7.68
C CYS A 167 1.02 7.08 6.56
N THR A 168 1.19 7.69 5.38
CA THR A 168 1.81 7.05 4.21
C THR A 168 3.20 6.49 4.52
N ALA A 169 4.07 7.24 5.21
CA ALA A 169 5.41 6.78 5.56
C ALA A 169 5.40 5.59 6.52
N GLU A 170 4.63 5.66 7.60
CA GLU A 170 4.51 4.55 8.58
C GLU A 170 3.96 3.28 7.93
N THR A 171 2.93 3.43 7.10
CA THR A 171 2.36 2.32 6.32
C THR A 171 3.45 1.61 5.52
N VAL A 172 4.31 2.37 4.84
CA VAL A 172 5.42 1.80 4.07
C VAL A 172 6.50 1.19 4.97
N VAL A 173 6.84 1.79 6.11
CA VAL A 173 7.80 1.20 7.07
C VAL A 173 7.31 -0.16 7.57
N LEU A 174 6.03 -0.25 7.96
CA LEU A 174 5.42 -1.50 8.45
C LEU A 174 5.50 -2.60 7.39
N LEU A 175 5.12 -2.28 6.15
CA LEU A 175 5.19 -3.19 5.02
C LEU A 175 6.62 -3.66 4.75
N LEU A 176 7.56 -2.74 4.57
CA LEU A 176 8.94 -3.07 4.25
C LEU A 176 9.58 -3.94 5.33
N THR A 177 9.27 -3.66 6.61
CA THR A 177 9.72 -4.49 7.73
C THR A 177 9.16 -5.90 7.62
N ALA A 178 7.86 -6.04 7.40
CA ALA A 178 7.19 -7.35 7.30
C ALA A 178 7.67 -8.16 6.08
N PHE A 179 7.97 -7.49 4.97
CA PHE A 179 8.50 -8.11 3.75
C PHE A 179 10.02 -8.38 3.79
N GLY A 180 10.72 -8.01 4.87
CA GLY A 180 12.16 -8.25 5.02
C GLY A 180 13.08 -7.21 4.36
N PHE A 181 12.55 -6.10 3.86
CA PHE A 181 13.31 -4.93 3.38
C PHE A 181 13.73 -4.04 4.55
N VAL A 182 14.47 -4.63 5.50
CA VAL A 182 14.80 -4.01 6.80
C VAL A 182 15.67 -2.76 6.63
N ALA A 183 16.59 -2.76 5.66
CA ALA A 183 17.46 -1.62 5.43
C ALA A 183 16.66 -0.40 4.92
N GLU A 184 15.80 -0.60 3.94
CA GLU A 184 14.90 0.40 3.39
C GLU A 184 13.89 0.90 4.43
N ALA A 185 13.30 -0.02 5.21
CA ALA A 185 12.43 0.33 6.33
C ALA A 185 13.13 1.22 7.36
N THR A 186 14.38 0.88 7.72
CA THR A 186 15.18 1.64 8.70
C THR A 186 15.48 3.05 8.19
N LEU A 187 15.90 3.19 6.93
CA LEU A 187 16.19 4.49 6.33
C LEU A 187 14.96 5.40 6.30
N LEU A 188 13.80 4.84 5.92
CA LEU A 188 12.55 5.58 5.90
C LEU A 188 12.10 5.96 7.31
N GLN A 189 12.21 5.05 8.28
CA GLN A 189 11.86 5.30 9.69
C GLN A 189 12.69 6.46 10.26
N GLN A 190 14.02 6.47 10.05
CA GLN A 190 14.90 7.56 10.50
C GLN A 190 14.50 8.91 9.87
N SER A 191 14.19 8.91 8.58
CA SER A 191 13.75 10.11 7.86
C SER A 191 12.40 10.62 8.40
N PHE A 192 11.49 9.71 8.73
CA PHE A 192 10.20 10.03 9.35
C PHE A 192 10.33 10.57 10.76
N GLU A 193 11.22 10.02 11.59
CA GLU A 193 11.51 10.54 12.93
C GLU A 193 12.06 11.97 12.88
N CYS A 194 13.03 12.23 11.99
CA CYS A 194 13.56 13.57 11.74
C CYS A 194 12.48 14.55 11.27
N PHE A 195 11.54 14.09 10.45
CA PHE A 195 10.41 14.89 9.99
C PHE A 195 9.47 15.29 11.13
N ASN A 196 9.15 14.34 12.03
CA ASN A 196 8.30 14.59 13.20
C ASN A 196 8.93 15.57 14.19
N GLN A 197 10.27 15.66 14.26
CA GLN A 197 10.97 16.59 15.15
C GLN A 197 11.05 18.03 14.62
N ARG A 198 10.82 18.23 13.32
CA ARG A 198 10.95 19.54 12.65
C ARG A 198 9.63 20.29 12.46
N SER A 199 8.52 19.67 12.84
CA SER A 199 7.16 20.11 12.48
C SER A 199 6.36 20.59 13.69
#